data_AF-A0AAN9PZJ4-F1
#
_entry.id   AF-A0AAN9PZJ4-F1
#
_cell.length_a   1.000
_cell.length_b   1.000
_cell.length_c   1.000
_cell.angle_alpha   90.00
_cell.angle_beta   90.00
_cell.angle_gamma   90.00
#
_symmetry.space_group_name_H-M   'P 1'
#
loop_
_entity.id
_entity.type
_entity.pdbx_description
1 polymer ?
#
loop_
_entity_poly.entity_id
_entity_poly.type
_entity_poly.pdbx_seq_one_letter_code
_entity_poly.pdbx_strand_id
1 'polypeptide(L)'
;MVNFWTPLLVRSEKTYSNDSSHSSLFNLYLDDFDEKWTTQIQEFDYVIIDGGHWFFGPMVFYEKQKIIGCHKCLVENVTNLTMFYGYRKALRTALKAMNSLETFKGVTFLRTFAPSHFENGWWNQGGNCVRTKPFRSKETQLEGLFLELYKIQLEEFEIAKKEGKKKDLKFMLLDITQAMLLRPDGHPNRYGHWLHENKTVNNDCVHWCLPGPIDTWGDFLLEMLKTKDMRIADEKRGSLSFTKN
;
A
#
# COMPACT_ATOMS: atom_id res chain seq x y z
N MET A 1 1.00 -15.00 11.16
CA MET A 1 1.09 -13.81 10.27
C MET A 1 2.56 -13.58 9.98
N VAL A 2 2.95 -13.49 8.71
CA VAL A 2 4.32 -13.21 8.28
C VAL A 2 4.32 -11.83 7.62
N ASN A 3 5.32 -11.00 7.92
CA ASN A 3 5.50 -9.70 7.29
C ASN A 3 6.71 -9.74 6.35
N PHE A 4 6.50 -9.38 5.09
CA PHE A 4 7.58 -9.17 4.15
C PHE A 4 7.81 -7.66 3.98
N TRP A 5 8.96 -7.18 4.46
CA TRP A 5 9.30 -5.77 4.32
C TRP A 5 9.77 -5.45 2.89
N THR A 6 8.80 -5.08 2.04
CA THR A 6 9.03 -4.62 0.66
C THR A 6 8.28 -3.30 0.40
N PRO A 7 8.76 -2.17 0.95
CA PRO A 7 8.02 -0.89 0.96
C PRO A 7 7.69 -0.33 -0.43
N LEU A 8 8.39 -0.81 -1.46
CA LEU A 8 8.24 -0.41 -2.86
C LEU A 8 7.68 -1.55 -3.75
N LEU A 9 7.25 -2.67 -3.14
CA LEU A 9 6.60 -3.86 -3.74
C LEU A 9 7.42 -4.68 -4.75
N VAL A 10 8.31 -4.03 -5.50
CA VAL A 10 9.19 -4.62 -6.52
C VAL A 10 10.63 -4.67 -6.05
N ARG A 11 11.47 -5.40 -6.79
CA ARG A 11 12.90 -5.45 -6.49
C ARG A 11 13.43 -4.02 -6.42
N SER A 12 14.04 -3.70 -5.29
CA SER A 12 14.53 -2.37 -5.02
C SER A 12 15.82 -2.39 -4.21
N GLU A 13 16.68 -1.44 -4.52
CA GLU A 13 17.98 -1.29 -3.88
C GLU A 13 18.11 0.13 -3.35
N LYS A 14 18.43 0.22 -2.06
CA LYS A 14 18.69 1.50 -1.40
C LYS A 14 20.07 1.98 -1.82
N THR A 15 20.15 3.18 -2.39
CA THR A 15 21.40 3.85 -2.72
C THR A 15 21.58 5.08 -1.83
N TYR A 16 22.82 5.36 -1.45
CA TYR A 16 23.15 6.58 -0.73
C TYR A 16 23.37 7.69 -1.75
N SER A 17 22.55 8.75 -1.69
CA SER A 17 22.89 9.99 -2.38
C SER A 17 24.03 10.67 -1.62
N ASN A 18 25.01 11.22 -2.35
CA ASN A 18 26.05 12.08 -1.77
C ASN A 18 25.51 13.41 -1.22
N ASP A 19 24.21 13.66 -1.39
CA ASP A 19 23.57 14.87 -0.91
C ASP A 19 23.12 14.73 0.55
N SER A 20 23.38 15.77 1.32
CA SER A 20 23.11 15.96 2.76
C SER A 20 21.63 15.91 3.15
N SER A 21 20.71 15.79 2.18
CA SER A 21 19.31 15.56 2.46
C SER A 21 19.12 14.13 2.99
N HIS A 22 18.57 13.98 4.18
CA HIS A 22 18.35 12.70 4.86
C HIS A 22 17.43 11.69 4.11
N SER A 23 17.07 11.93 2.84
CA SER A 23 16.28 11.01 2.03
C SER A 23 17.15 10.00 1.29
N SER A 24 16.92 8.72 1.55
CA SER A 24 17.57 7.64 0.80
C SER A 24 17.02 7.56 -0.62
N LEU A 25 17.92 7.48 -1.60
CA LEU A 25 17.56 7.22 -2.99
C LEU A 25 17.28 5.73 -3.17
N PHE A 26 16.29 5.37 -3.98
CA PHE A 26 15.99 3.97 -4.29
C PHE A 26 16.06 3.71 -5.80
N ASN A 27 16.77 2.65 -6.19
CA ASN A 27 16.64 2.07 -7.51
C ASN A 27 15.44 1.11 -7.49
N LEU A 28 14.47 1.32 -8.37
CA LEU A 28 13.28 0.46 -8.52
C LEU A 28 13.35 -0.24 -9.87
N TYR A 29 13.31 -1.57 -9.85
CA TYR A 29 13.28 -2.40 -11.05
C TYR A 29 11.82 -2.74 -11.35
N LEU A 30 11.21 -1.94 -12.22
CA LEU A 30 9.76 -1.89 -12.39
C LEU A 30 9.17 -3.10 -13.13
N ASP A 31 10.01 -3.93 -13.76
CA ASP A 31 9.64 -5.18 -14.42
C ASP A 31 10.09 -6.44 -13.67
N ASP A 32 10.76 -6.27 -12.52
CA ASP A 32 11.26 -7.37 -11.69
C ASP A 32 10.37 -7.62 -10.47
N PHE A 33 10.13 -8.90 -10.18
CA PHE A 33 9.50 -9.32 -8.93
C PHE A 33 10.49 -9.21 -7.76
N ASP A 34 10.02 -8.83 -6.57
CA ASP A 34 10.84 -8.91 -5.36
C ASP A 34 10.75 -10.33 -4.78
N GLU A 35 11.80 -11.12 -5.01
CA GLU A 35 11.89 -12.51 -4.57
C GLU A 35 11.80 -12.67 -3.05
N LYS A 36 12.01 -11.61 -2.27
CA LYS A 36 11.83 -11.63 -0.81
C LYS A 36 10.45 -12.06 -0.39
N TRP A 37 9.42 -11.80 -1.21
CA TRP A 37 8.05 -12.20 -0.91
C TRP A 37 7.47 -13.14 -1.96
N THR A 38 7.74 -12.92 -3.25
CA THR A 38 7.07 -13.69 -4.33
C THR A 38 7.39 -15.18 -4.34
N THR A 39 8.53 -15.59 -3.78
CA THR A 39 8.93 -17.00 -3.69
C THR A 39 8.29 -17.75 -2.50
N GLN A 40 7.65 -17.04 -1.57
CA GLN A 40 7.17 -17.60 -0.29
C GLN A 40 5.65 -17.57 -0.13
N ILE A 41 4.94 -16.75 -0.91
CA ILE A 41 3.51 -16.49 -0.73
C ILE A 41 2.54 -17.59 -1.20
N GLN A 42 3.03 -18.57 -1.96
CA GLN A 42 2.17 -19.56 -2.61
C GLN A 42 1.39 -20.44 -1.62
N GLU A 43 1.96 -20.64 -0.42
CA GLU A 43 1.39 -21.46 0.65
C GLU A 43 0.38 -20.72 1.54
N PHE A 44 0.22 -19.40 1.36
CA PHE A 44 -0.64 -18.60 2.22
C PHE A 44 -2.11 -18.64 1.76
N ASP A 45 -3.04 -18.77 2.72
CA ASP A 45 -4.47 -18.64 2.45
C ASP A 45 -4.87 -17.20 2.10
N TYR A 46 -4.14 -16.22 2.62
CA TYR A 46 -4.40 -14.80 2.46
C TYR A 46 -3.09 -14.03 2.30
N VAL A 47 -3.03 -13.20 1.26
CA VAL A 47 -1.90 -12.28 1.00
C VAL A 47 -2.47 -10.87 0.96
N ILE A 48 -1.97 -9.96 1.78
CA ILE A 48 -2.38 -8.55 1.79
C ILE A 48 -1.23 -7.72 1.22
N ILE A 49 -1.47 -7.09 0.06
CA ILE A 49 -0.54 -6.16 -0.57
C ILE A 49 -0.93 -4.74 -0.13
N ASP A 50 0.04 -3.96 0.32
CA ASP A 50 -0.11 -2.56 0.67
C ASP A 50 1.14 -1.75 0.30
N GLY A 51 0.97 -0.47 -0.04
CA GLY A 51 2.10 0.39 -0.38
C GLY A 51 1.67 1.80 -0.80
N GLY A 52 2.57 2.78 -0.65
CA GLY A 52 2.32 4.17 -1.07
C GLY A 52 3.30 5.19 -0.50
N HIS A 53 3.41 5.31 0.82
CA HIS A 53 4.17 6.40 1.48
C HIS A 53 5.64 6.48 1.04
N TRP A 54 6.30 5.34 0.82
CA TRP A 54 7.70 5.28 0.39
C TRP A 54 7.94 5.81 -1.04
N PHE A 55 6.90 5.94 -1.86
CA PHE A 55 7.00 6.51 -3.21
C PHE A 55 7.08 8.05 -3.21
N PHE A 56 6.97 8.72 -2.05
CA PHE A 56 7.17 10.16 -1.95
C PHE A 56 8.65 10.56 -1.95
N GLY A 57 9.53 9.60 -1.69
CA GLY A 57 10.98 9.77 -1.71
C GLY A 57 11.57 9.78 -3.12
N PRO A 58 12.85 10.15 -3.25
CA PRO A 58 13.55 10.13 -4.52
C PRO A 58 13.79 8.69 -5.02
N MET A 59 13.62 8.47 -6.32
CA MET A 59 13.69 7.14 -6.94
C MET A 59 14.30 7.21 -8.33
N VAL A 60 15.06 6.18 -8.72
CA VAL A 60 15.49 5.92 -10.11
C VAL A 60 14.77 4.70 -10.61
N PHE A 61 14.19 4.78 -11.79
CA PHE A 61 13.39 3.72 -12.38
C PHE A 61 14.18 2.95 -13.43
N TYR A 62 14.16 1.62 -13.30
CA TYR A 62 14.78 0.69 -14.23
C TYR A 62 13.71 -0.17 -14.89
N GLU A 63 13.89 -0.41 -16.20
CA GLU A 63 13.23 -1.49 -16.93
C GLU A 63 14.25 -2.21 -17.80
N LYS A 64 14.20 -3.54 -17.86
CA LYS A 64 15.16 -4.36 -18.61
C LYS A 64 16.62 -3.98 -18.29
N GLN A 65 16.89 -3.70 -17.02
CA GLN A 65 18.18 -3.24 -16.49
C GLN A 65 18.71 -1.92 -17.08
N LYS A 66 17.83 -1.07 -17.62
CA LYS A 66 18.18 0.26 -18.13
C LYS A 66 17.39 1.33 -17.38
N ILE A 67 18.04 2.46 -17.12
CA ILE A 67 17.37 3.64 -16.55
C ILE A 67 16.39 4.18 -17.59
N ILE A 68 15.12 4.28 -17.20
CA ILE A 68 14.05 4.85 -18.04
C ILE A 68 13.61 6.24 -17.56
N GLY A 69 14.00 6.62 -16.35
CA GLY A 69 13.73 7.92 -15.78
C GLY A 69 13.87 7.91 -14.26
N CYS A 70 13.51 9.01 -13.61
CA CYS A 70 13.62 9.12 -12.16
C CYS A 70 12.65 10.15 -11.58
N HIS A 71 12.38 10.04 -10.27
CA HIS A 71 11.65 11.03 -9.50
C HIS A 71 12.59 11.68 -8.48
N LYS A 72 12.78 13.01 -8.56
CA LYS A 72 13.62 13.78 -7.60
C LYS A 72 15.03 13.21 -7.37
N CYS A 73 15.61 12.52 -8.35
CA CYS A 73 16.89 11.83 -8.17
C CYS A 73 18.13 12.72 -8.35
N LEU A 74 17.98 13.92 -8.92
CA LEU A 74 19.08 14.85 -9.24
C LEU A 74 20.20 14.24 -10.10
N VAL A 75 19.91 13.18 -10.86
CA VAL A 75 20.85 12.56 -11.80
C VAL A 75 20.79 13.31 -13.14
N GLU A 76 21.94 13.79 -13.60
CA GLU A 76 22.05 14.47 -14.90
C GLU A 76 21.71 13.53 -16.07
N ASN A 77 21.13 14.10 -17.13
CA ASN A 77 20.77 13.37 -18.36
C ASN A 77 19.78 12.20 -18.18
N VAL A 78 19.00 12.19 -17.10
CA VAL A 78 17.92 11.22 -16.87
C VAL A 78 16.56 11.90 -16.96
N THR A 79 15.61 11.28 -17.68
CA THR A 79 14.25 11.80 -17.83
C THR A 79 13.55 11.92 -16.47
N ASN A 80 12.99 13.09 -16.17
CA ASN A 80 12.19 13.28 -14.96
C ASN A 80 10.79 12.70 -15.14
N LEU A 81 10.43 11.77 -14.27
CA LEU A 81 9.15 11.10 -14.20
C LEU A 81 8.49 11.35 -12.84
N THR A 82 7.17 11.25 -12.80
CA THR A 82 6.41 11.45 -11.56
C THR A 82 6.55 10.24 -10.65
N MET A 83 6.39 10.42 -9.33
CA MET A 83 6.26 9.30 -8.40
C MET A 83 5.09 8.36 -8.79
N PHE A 84 4.04 8.89 -9.41
CA PHE A 84 2.89 8.12 -9.88
C PHE A 84 3.26 7.13 -10.98
N TYR A 85 4.21 7.47 -11.84
CA TYR A 85 4.75 6.54 -12.83
C TYR A 85 5.36 5.31 -12.13
N GLY A 86 6.27 5.55 -11.18
CA GLY A 86 6.91 4.49 -10.40
C GLY A 86 5.89 3.68 -9.60
N TYR A 87 4.98 4.35 -8.90
CA TYR A 87 3.94 3.72 -8.08
C TYR A 87 3.03 2.80 -8.89
N ARG A 88 2.47 3.32 -10.00
CA ARG A 88 1.59 2.55 -10.88
C ARG A 88 2.29 1.30 -11.42
N LYS A 89 3.53 1.45 -11.88
CA LYS A 89 4.31 0.35 -12.45
C LYS A 89 4.69 -0.68 -11.40
N ALA A 90 5.14 -0.26 -10.23
CA ALA A 90 5.47 -1.16 -9.14
C ALA A 90 4.24 -1.95 -8.65
N LEU A 91 3.11 -1.28 -8.45
CA LEU A 91 1.86 -1.94 -8.07
C LEU A 91 1.38 -2.93 -9.14
N ARG A 92 1.43 -2.53 -10.41
CA ARG A 92 1.10 -3.41 -11.54
C ARG A 92 1.96 -4.66 -11.54
N THR A 93 3.27 -4.52 -11.33
CA THR A 93 4.22 -5.64 -11.33
C THR A 93 3.99 -6.56 -10.13
N ALA A 94 3.70 -6.02 -8.95
CA ALA A 94 3.36 -6.81 -7.77
C ALA A 94 2.06 -7.60 -7.96
N LEU A 95 1.01 -6.98 -8.50
CA LEU A 95 -0.24 -7.67 -8.81
C LEU A 95 -0.08 -8.70 -9.94
N LYS A 96 0.78 -8.42 -10.92
CA LYS A 96 1.17 -9.39 -11.95
C LYS A 96 1.89 -10.60 -11.35
N ALA A 97 2.71 -10.41 -10.31
CA ALA A 97 3.35 -11.52 -9.60
C ALA A 97 2.29 -12.46 -9.00
N MET A 98 1.24 -11.93 -8.38
CA MET A 98 0.10 -12.75 -7.91
C MET A 98 -0.59 -13.50 -9.06
N ASN A 99 -0.81 -12.81 -10.19
CA ASN A 99 -1.40 -13.43 -11.38
C ASN A 99 -0.49 -14.45 -12.08
N SER A 100 0.79 -14.52 -11.72
CA SER A 100 1.75 -15.49 -12.27
C SER A 100 1.84 -16.78 -11.46
N LEU A 101 1.28 -16.83 -10.25
CA LEU A 101 1.29 -18.03 -9.41
C LEU A 101 0.26 -19.05 -9.93
N GLU A 102 0.73 -20.17 -10.45
CA GLU A 102 -0.14 -21.22 -11.02
C GLU A 102 -0.90 -22.00 -9.94
N THR A 103 -0.31 -22.08 -8.75
CA THR A 103 -0.72 -22.99 -7.68
C THR A 103 -1.34 -22.27 -6.48
N PHE A 104 -1.39 -20.94 -6.49
CA PHE A 104 -1.97 -20.16 -5.39
C PHE A 104 -3.50 -20.35 -5.34
N LYS A 105 -4.03 -20.76 -4.18
CA LYS A 105 -5.47 -20.98 -3.95
C LYS A 105 -6.09 -20.01 -2.94
N GLY A 106 -5.26 -19.15 -2.36
CA GLY A 106 -5.66 -18.15 -1.37
C GLY A 106 -6.42 -16.97 -1.98
N VAL A 107 -6.57 -15.92 -1.17
CA VAL A 107 -7.13 -14.63 -1.59
C VAL A 107 -6.06 -13.54 -1.49
N THR A 108 -5.89 -12.81 -2.57
CA THR A 108 -5.09 -11.59 -2.61
C THR A 108 -5.97 -10.41 -2.21
N PHE A 109 -5.62 -9.73 -1.14
CA PHE A 109 -6.17 -8.44 -0.78
C PHE A 109 -5.24 -7.32 -1.27
N LEU A 110 -5.81 -6.26 -1.84
CA LEU A 110 -5.15 -4.97 -1.88
C LEU A 110 -5.74 -4.11 -0.74
N ARG A 111 -4.90 -3.69 0.21
CA ARG A 111 -5.28 -2.68 1.20
C ARG A 111 -5.04 -1.30 0.60
N THR A 112 -6.10 -0.49 0.51
CA THR A 112 -5.99 0.85 -0.06
C THR A 112 -5.17 1.79 0.84
N PHE A 113 -4.72 2.90 0.26
CA PHE A 113 -3.79 3.83 0.90
C PHE A 113 -4.41 4.47 2.16
N ALA A 114 -3.62 4.55 3.25
CA ALA A 114 -3.99 5.26 4.46
C ALA A 114 -3.34 6.66 4.46
N PRO A 115 -4.11 7.76 4.29
CA PRO A 115 -3.56 9.10 4.22
C PRO A 115 -2.87 9.56 5.50
N SER A 116 -1.82 10.38 5.35
CA SER A 116 -1.24 11.14 6.46
C SER A 116 -2.01 12.44 6.69
N HIS A 117 -2.06 12.93 7.93
CA HIS A 117 -2.81 14.15 8.28
C HIS A 117 -1.91 15.28 8.78
N PHE A 118 -0.92 15.67 7.97
CA PHE A 118 -0.11 16.84 8.28
C PHE A 118 -0.92 18.13 8.12
N GLU A 119 -0.87 18.98 9.15
CA GLU A 119 -1.35 20.36 9.19
C GLU A 119 -0.16 21.28 9.51
N ASN A 120 -0.29 22.57 9.19
CA ASN A 120 0.71 23.60 9.50
C ASN A 120 2.11 23.36 8.90
N GLY A 121 2.22 22.54 7.86
CA GLY A 121 3.47 22.26 7.15
C GLY A 121 3.56 20.82 6.69
N TRP A 122 4.59 20.53 5.89
CA TRP A 122 4.91 19.15 5.50
C TRP A 122 5.74 18.45 6.58
N TRP A 123 5.92 17.13 6.41
CA TRP A 123 6.69 16.29 7.33
C TRP A 123 8.10 16.79 7.65
N ASN A 124 8.74 17.52 6.73
CA ASN A 124 10.08 18.12 6.88
C ASN A 124 10.07 19.64 7.07
N GLN A 125 8.90 20.25 7.28
CA GLN A 125 8.72 21.70 7.39
C GLN A 125 7.95 22.08 8.67
N GLY A 126 8.04 21.26 9.71
CA GLY A 126 7.38 21.52 11.00
C GLY A 126 5.89 21.17 11.04
N GLY A 127 5.39 20.41 10.06
CA GLY A 127 4.01 19.92 10.07
C GLY A 127 3.67 19.10 11.32
N ASN A 128 2.40 19.10 11.70
CA ASN A 128 1.89 18.42 12.89
C ASN A 128 0.47 17.87 12.66
N CYS A 129 -0.03 17.09 13.62
CA CYS A 129 -1.37 16.50 13.59
C CYS A 129 -1.96 16.54 15.00
N VAL A 130 -2.36 17.74 15.43
CA VAL A 130 -2.80 18.00 16.82
C VAL A 130 -4.28 17.73 17.06
N ARG A 131 -5.02 17.28 16.03
CA ARG A 131 -6.45 16.99 16.16
C ARG A 131 -6.68 15.85 17.16
N THR A 132 -7.75 15.98 17.94
CA THR A 132 -8.14 15.01 18.97
C THR A 132 -9.53 14.42 18.71
N LYS A 133 -10.14 14.76 17.57
CA LYS A 133 -11.46 14.28 17.16
C LYS A 133 -11.44 13.90 15.68
N PRO A 134 -12.22 12.88 15.28
CA PRO A 134 -12.37 12.50 13.89
C PRO A 134 -13.06 13.62 13.10
N PHE A 135 -12.83 13.63 11.79
CA PHE A 135 -13.63 14.43 10.88
C PHE A 135 -15.04 13.84 10.74
N ARG A 136 -16.03 14.71 10.59
CA ARG A 136 -17.35 14.35 10.06
C ARG A 136 -17.27 14.20 8.55
N SER A 137 -18.21 13.46 7.96
CA SER A 137 -18.20 13.10 6.54
C SER A 137 -18.16 14.27 5.54
N LYS A 138 -18.45 15.51 5.96
CA LYS A 138 -18.44 16.71 5.11
C LYS A 138 -17.27 17.67 5.43
N GLU A 139 -16.43 17.33 6.40
CA GLU A 139 -15.34 18.20 6.86
C GLU A 139 -14.04 17.99 6.07
N THR A 140 -13.94 16.92 5.29
CA THR A 140 -12.78 16.60 4.46
C THR A 140 -13.18 15.76 3.27
N GLN A 141 -12.34 15.76 2.24
CA GLN A 141 -12.46 14.92 1.06
C GLN A 141 -11.07 14.46 0.60
N LEU A 142 -11.00 13.30 -0.06
CA LEU A 142 -9.74 12.80 -0.60
C LEU A 142 -9.36 13.61 -1.84
N GLU A 143 -8.19 14.25 -1.81
CA GLU A 143 -7.75 15.13 -2.89
C GLU A 143 -6.25 15.06 -3.17
N GLY A 144 -5.83 15.74 -4.25
CA GLY A 144 -4.43 15.87 -4.65
C GLY A 144 -3.69 14.53 -4.79
N LEU A 145 -2.52 14.46 -4.15
CA LEU A 145 -1.62 13.32 -4.18
C LEU A 145 -2.28 12.01 -3.71
N PHE A 146 -3.08 12.07 -2.66
CA PHE A 146 -3.71 10.89 -2.06
C PHE A 146 -4.85 10.37 -2.93
N LEU A 147 -5.62 11.26 -3.57
CA LEU A 147 -6.62 10.87 -4.54
C LEU A 147 -6.01 10.16 -5.75
N GLU A 148 -4.89 10.67 -6.26
CA GLU A 148 -4.21 10.06 -7.42
C GLU A 148 -3.64 8.67 -7.08
N LEU A 149 -3.00 8.51 -5.91
CA LEU A 149 -2.58 7.19 -5.42
C LEU A 149 -3.76 6.22 -5.33
N TYR A 150 -4.86 6.65 -4.73
CA TYR A 150 -6.05 5.84 -4.57
C TYR A 150 -6.65 5.41 -5.92
N LYS A 151 -6.74 6.33 -6.90
CA LYS A 151 -7.19 6.00 -8.27
C LYS A 151 -6.29 4.97 -8.94
N ILE A 152 -4.96 5.15 -8.85
CA ILE A 152 -4.00 4.17 -9.37
C ILE A 152 -4.23 2.79 -8.73
N GLN A 153 -4.45 2.73 -7.41
CA GLN A 153 -4.75 1.48 -6.72
C GLN A 153 -5.98 0.78 -7.28
N LEU A 154 -7.10 1.52 -7.42
CA LEU A 154 -8.35 0.97 -7.95
C LEU A 154 -8.20 0.48 -9.40
N GLU A 155 -7.53 1.26 -10.24
CA GLU A 155 -7.35 0.94 -11.66
C GLU A 155 -6.49 -0.32 -11.84
N GLU A 156 -5.31 -0.38 -11.22
CA GLU A 156 -4.41 -1.54 -11.36
C GLU A 156 -5.00 -2.78 -10.67
N PHE A 157 -5.74 -2.61 -9.57
CA PHE A 157 -6.47 -3.69 -8.92
C PHE A 157 -7.55 -4.29 -9.83
N GLU A 158 -8.36 -3.47 -10.49
CA GLU A 158 -9.43 -3.97 -11.35
C GLU A 158 -8.87 -4.69 -12.58
N ILE A 159 -7.76 -4.20 -13.14
CA ILE A 159 -7.01 -4.89 -14.19
C ILE A 159 -6.55 -6.28 -13.69
N ALA A 160 -5.86 -6.32 -12.55
CA ALA A 160 -5.32 -7.55 -11.99
C ALA A 160 -6.42 -8.55 -11.63
N LYS A 161 -7.52 -8.09 -11.03
CA LYS A 161 -8.68 -8.91 -10.69
C LYS A 161 -9.34 -9.52 -11.93
N LYS A 162 -9.50 -8.72 -13.01
CA LYS A 162 -10.06 -9.20 -14.28
C LYS A 162 -9.17 -10.27 -14.94
N GLU A 163 -7.86 -10.10 -14.87
CA GLU A 163 -6.89 -11.08 -15.36
C GLU A 163 -6.86 -12.35 -14.50
N GLY A 164 -6.82 -12.18 -13.18
CA GLY A 164 -6.80 -13.26 -12.20
C GLY A 164 -8.05 -14.15 -12.27
N LYS A 165 -9.22 -13.55 -12.53
CA LYS A 165 -10.48 -14.29 -12.75
C LYS A 165 -10.38 -15.33 -13.88
N LYS A 166 -9.59 -15.06 -14.93
CA LYS A 166 -9.37 -16.01 -16.04
C LYS A 166 -8.56 -17.24 -15.62
N LYS A 167 -7.87 -17.16 -14.47
CA LYS A 167 -7.02 -18.20 -13.88
C LYS A 167 -7.56 -18.73 -12.54
N ASP A 168 -8.82 -18.43 -12.22
CA ASP A 168 -9.45 -18.78 -10.93
C ASP A 168 -8.73 -18.20 -9.69
N LEU A 169 -8.00 -17.09 -9.86
CA LEU A 169 -7.38 -16.36 -8.76
C LEU A 169 -8.36 -15.36 -8.15
N LYS A 170 -8.32 -15.23 -6.82
CA LYS A 170 -9.27 -14.43 -6.03
C LYS A 170 -8.62 -13.14 -5.56
N PHE A 171 -9.18 -12.02 -5.98
CA PHE A 171 -8.77 -10.68 -5.55
C PHE A 171 -9.90 -9.97 -4.82
N MET A 172 -9.60 -9.38 -3.66
CA MET A 172 -10.52 -8.59 -2.85
C MET A 172 -9.89 -7.24 -2.51
N LEU A 173 -10.71 -6.18 -2.47
CA LEU A 173 -10.25 -4.85 -2.10
C LEU A 173 -10.59 -4.62 -0.63
N LEU A 174 -9.57 -4.45 0.20
CA LEU A 174 -9.74 -3.97 1.58
C LEU A 174 -9.67 -2.44 1.54
N ASP A 175 -10.81 -1.82 1.27
CA ASP A 175 -10.89 -0.38 1.10
C ASP A 175 -11.01 0.35 2.45
N ILE A 176 -9.90 0.92 2.90
CA ILE A 176 -9.77 1.64 4.16
C ILE A 176 -9.60 3.15 3.98
N THR A 177 -9.36 3.64 2.75
CA THR A 177 -8.88 5.01 2.51
C THR A 177 -9.83 6.06 3.08
N GLN A 178 -11.12 5.94 2.79
CA GLN A 178 -12.11 6.89 3.29
C GLN A 178 -12.26 6.82 4.82
N ALA A 179 -12.24 5.61 5.40
CA ALA A 179 -12.33 5.45 6.85
C ALA A 179 -11.14 6.11 7.55
N MET A 180 -9.93 5.95 7.01
CA MET A 180 -8.72 6.51 7.59
C MET A 180 -8.57 8.02 7.35
N LEU A 181 -9.03 8.53 6.21
CA LEU A 181 -9.11 9.97 5.95
C LEU A 181 -9.90 10.72 7.03
N LEU A 182 -10.91 10.08 7.63
CA LEU A 182 -11.74 10.70 8.65
C LEU A 182 -11.11 10.67 10.05
N ARG A 183 -9.89 10.13 10.20
CA ARG A 183 -9.28 9.84 11.51
C ARG A 183 -7.96 10.59 11.75
N PRO A 184 -7.91 11.92 11.58
CA PRO A 184 -6.70 12.69 11.90
C PRO A 184 -6.32 12.61 13.39
N ASP A 185 -7.28 12.23 14.25
CA ASP A 185 -7.11 11.99 15.68
C ASP A 185 -6.30 10.73 16.03
N GLY A 186 -6.00 9.89 15.04
CA GLY A 186 -5.31 8.62 15.23
C GLY A 186 -3.79 8.66 15.27
N HIS A 187 -3.19 9.81 14.97
CA HIS A 187 -1.74 9.90 14.77
C HIS A 187 -0.98 10.18 16.09
N PRO A 188 0.22 9.63 16.27
CA PRO A 188 1.05 9.89 17.44
C PRO A 188 1.51 11.34 17.58
N ASN A 189 1.61 12.07 16.47
CA ASN A 189 2.16 13.42 16.44
C ASN A 189 3.57 13.42 17.07
N ARG A 190 3.80 14.20 18.13
CA ARG A 190 5.09 14.24 18.85
C ARG A 190 5.45 12.97 19.64
N TYR A 191 4.53 12.02 19.77
CA TYR A 191 4.69 10.81 20.59
C TYR A 191 5.05 9.56 19.78
N GLY A 192 5.34 9.69 18.48
CA GLY A 192 5.65 8.55 17.60
C GLY A 192 7.05 7.95 17.78
N HIS A 193 7.88 8.55 18.63
CA HIS A 193 9.29 8.20 18.77
C HIS A 193 9.61 7.75 20.19
N TRP A 194 10.70 7.00 20.35
CA TRP A 194 11.13 6.55 21.67
C TRP A 194 11.62 7.73 22.52
N LEU A 195 11.31 7.71 23.83
CA LEU A 195 11.68 8.78 24.77
C LEU A 195 13.18 9.10 24.83
N HIS A 196 14.04 8.19 24.38
CA HIS A 196 15.50 8.35 24.39
C HIS A 196 16.08 8.86 23.06
N GLU A 197 15.26 9.05 22.02
CA GLU A 197 15.70 9.60 20.75
C GLU A 197 15.88 11.12 20.84
N ASN A 198 17.13 11.52 21.07
CA ASN A 198 17.54 12.91 21.29
C ASN A 198 17.68 13.69 19.97
N LYS A 199 16.62 13.69 19.15
CA LYS A 199 16.55 14.51 17.94
C LYS A 199 15.42 15.52 18.08
N THR A 200 15.53 16.67 17.42
CA THR A 200 14.38 17.49 17.03
C THR A 200 13.51 16.64 16.11
N VAL A 201 12.71 15.75 16.68
CA VAL A 201 11.99 14.76 15.89
C VAL A 201 10.78 15.39 15.25
N ASN A 202 10.67 15.25 13.92
CA ASN A 202 9.48 15.67 13.20
C ASN A 202 8.26 14.91 13.73
N ASN A 203 7.11 15.59 13.78
CA ASN A 203 5.87 14.95 14.21
C ASN A 203 5.51 13.79 13.27
N ASP A 204 5.07 12.69 13.87
CA ASP A 204 4.60 11.53 13.13
C ASP A 204 3.10 11.65 12.87
N CYS A 205 2.78 12.02 11.63
CA CYS A 205 1.41 12.09 11.12
C CYS A 205 1.16 11.07 10.00
N VAL A 206 2.00 10.03 9.93
CA VAL A 206 1.92 8.94 8.94
C VAL A 206 1.52 7.64 9.62
N HIS A 207 2.14 7.32 10.76
CA HIS A 207 1.82 6.12 11.55
C HIS A 207 0.65 6.37 12.49
N TRP A 208 0.20 5.32 13.16
CA TRP A 208 -1.04 5.31 13.94
C TRP A 208 -0.78 4.85 15.37
N CYS A 209 -1.47 5.47 16.33
CA CYS A 209 -1.49 5.00 17.71
C CYS A 209 -2.14 3.61 17.80
N LEU A 210 -1.67 2.80 18.75
CA LEU A 210 -2.27 1.52 19.14
C LEU A 210 -2.55 1.50 20.66
N PRO A 211 -3.76 1.11 21.10
CA PRO A 211 -4.96 0.89 20.28
C PRO A 211 -5.44 2.19 19.62
N GLY A 212 -6.20 2.09 18.53
CA GLY A 212 -6.55 3.27 17.74
C GLY A 212 -7.40 3.00 16.49
N PRO A 213 -7.58 4.00 15.61
CA PRO A 213 -8.40 3.85 14.40
C PRO A 213 -7.95 2.73 13.47
N ILE A 214 -6.67 2.39 13.52
CA ILE A 214 -6.06 1.31 12.75
C ILE A 214 -6.63 -0.08 13.10
N ASP A 215 -7.21 -0.24 14.29
CA ASP A 215 -7.87 -1.48 14.71
C ASP A 215 -9.05 -1.83 13.77
N THR A 216 -9.69 -0.81 13.18
CA THR A 216 -10.77 -0.97 12.19
C THR A 216 -10.32 -1.73 10.93
N TRP A 217 -9.02 -1.76 10.60
CA TRP A 217 -8.52 -2.56 9.48
C TRP A 217 -8.71 -4.06 9.75
N GLY A 218 -8.47 -4.46 11.01
CA GLY A 218 -8.71 -5.82 11.48
C GLY A 218 -10.20 -6.17 11.45
N ASP A 219 -11.06 -5.26 11.91
CA ASP A 219 -12.51 -5.44 11.88
C ASP A 219 -13.04 -5.62 10.44
N PHE A 220 -12.60 -4.78 9.51
CA PHE A 220 -12.98 -4.88 8.09
C PHE A 220 -12.52 -6.21 7.49
N LEU A 221 -11.26 -6.60 7.74
CA LEU A 221 -10.74 -7.86 7.26
C LEU A 221 -11.55 -9.03 7.83
N LEU A 222 -11.81 -9.06 9.14
CA LEU A 222 -12.57 -10.11 9.79
C LEU A 222 -13.98 -10.23 9.20
N GLU A 223 -14.66 -9.10 8.97
CA GLU A 223 -16.01 -9.11 8.39
C GLU A 223 -16.03 -9.60 6.94
N MET A 224 -15.03 -9.21 6.14
CA MET A 224 -14.85 -9.71 4.77
C MET A 224 -14.63 -11.23 4.74
N LEU A 225 -13.86 -11.76 5.69
CA LEU A 225 -13.60 -13.20 5.81
C LEU A 225 -14.88 -13.97 6.21
N LYS A 226 -15.61 -13.49 7.22
CA LYS A 226 -16.91 -14.08 7.62
C LYS A 226 -17.91 -14.10 6.47
N THR A 227 -18.05 -12.99 5.75
CA THR A 227 -18.96 -12.89 4.61
C THR A 227 -18.60 -13.88 3.50
N LYS A 228 -17.29 -14.09 3.26
CA LYS A 228 -16.83 -15.09 2.29
C LYS A 228 -17.20 -16.51 2.72
N ASP A 229 -16.96 -16.86 3.97
CA ASP A 229 -17.27 -18.20 4.49
C ASP A 229 -18.77 -18.49 4.46
N MET A 230 -19.60 -17.49 4.77
CA MET A 230 -21.05 -17.58 4.64
C MET A 230 -21.48 -17.82 3.18
N ARG A 231 -20.91 -17.11 2.20
CA ARG A 231 -21.21 -17.33 0.77
C ARG A 231 -20.81 -18.73 0.30
N ILE A 232 -19.66 -19.23 0.73
CA ILE A 232 -19.21 -20.60 0.40
C ILE A 232 -20.15 -21.63 1.02
N ALA A 233 -20.61 -21.41 2.26
CA ALA A 233 -21.57 -22.29 2.92
C ALA A 233 -22.93 -22.32 2.19
N ASP A 234 -23.41 -21.16 1.74
CA ASP A 234 -24.66 -21.05 0.98
C ASP A 234 -24.57 -21.71 -0.41
N GLU A 235 -23.47 -21.53 -1.14
CA GLU A 235 -23.21 -22.19 -2.43
C GLU A 235 -23.14 -23.73 -2.29
N LYS A 236 -22.53 -24.23 -1.21
CA LYS A 236 -22.52 -25.67 -0.89
C LYS A 236 -23.91 -26.18 -0.55
N ARG A 237 -24.71 -25.42 0.20
CA ARG A 237 -26.09 -25.78 0.55
C ARG A 237 -27.00 -25.79 -0.67
N GLY A 238 -26.83 -24.84 -1.57
CA GLY A 238 -27.53 -24.78 -2.86
C GLY A 238 -27.19 -25.98 -3.76
N SER A 239 -25.90 -26.28 -3.96
CA SER A 239 -25.48 -27.41 -4.83
C SER A 239 -25.91 -28.80 -4.32
N LEU A 240 -25.98 -28.99 -2.99
CA LEU A 240 -26.56 -30.20 -2.38
C LEU A 240 -28.09 -30.32 -2.56
N SER A 241 -28.79 -29.22 -2.82
CA SER A 241 -30.24 -29.24 -3.08
C SER A 241 -30.59 -29.59 -4.53
N PHE A 242 -29.70 -29.31 -5.48
CA PHE A 242 -29.90 -29.62 -6.92
C PHE A 242 -29.51 -31.05 -7.32
N THR A 243 -28.83 -31.80 -6.44
CA THR A 243 -28.38 -33.19 -6.69
C THR A 243 -29.38 -34.24 -6.17
N LYS A 244 -30.56 -33.83 -5.70
CA LYS A 244 -31.60 -34.71 -5.13
C LYS A 244 -32.83 -34.97 -6.02
N ASN A 245 -32.80 -34.64 -7.31
CA ASN A 245 -33.86 -34.96 -8.27
C ASN A 245 -33.37 -35.92 -9.35
#